data_AF-A0A975FD48-F1
#
_entry.id   AF-A0A975FD48-F1
#
_cell.length_a   1.000
_cell.length_b   1.000
_cell.length_c   1.000
_cell.angle_alpha   90.00
_cell.angle_beta   90.00
_cell.angle_gamma   90.00
#
_symmetry.space_group_name_H-M   'P 1'
#
loop_
_entity.id
_entity.type
_entity.pdbx_description
1 polymer ?
#
loop_
_entity_poly.entity_id
_entity_poly.type
_entity_poly.pdbx_seq_one_letter_code
_entity_poly.pdbx_strand_id
1 'polypeptide(L)'
;MAKKKLNGRFYFELTTNYNLIGEYSSNYSQHSEPESASRIYSEDEDKDYDFTGEYLTVWHEDGDSIIANLNITAKPNCKNIYSLVWKSTKDQNVIYFTGEAMLYRNAIIGDYRPGR
;
A
#
# COMPACT_ATOMS: atom_id res chain seq x y z
N MET A 1 20.48 -8.95 15.38
CA MET A 1 20.74 -8.54 13.98
C MET A 1 20.09 -7.19 13.77
N ALA A 2 20.79 -6.19 13.22
CA ALA A 2 20.15 -4.91 12.89
C ALA A 2 19.05 -5.18 11.84
N LYS A 3 17.82 -4.76 12.13
CA LYS A 3 16.70 -4.88 11.17
C LYS A 3 17.11 -4.11 9.93
N LYS A 4 17.28 -4.78 8.79
CA LYS A 4 17.61 -4.12 7.51
C LYS A 4 16.62 -2.99 7.30
N LYS A 5 17.13 -1.79 7.02
CA LYS A 5 16.27 -0.65 6.70
C LYS A 5 15.75 -0.83 5.28
N LEU A 6 14.57 -1.44 5.16
CA LEU A 6 13.88 -1.66 3.89
C LEU A 6 13.17 -0.36 3.50
N ASN A 7 13.60 0.26 2.40
CA ASN A 7 12.84 1.35 1.80
C ASN A 7 12.60 1.01 0.34
N GLY A 8 11.46 1.39 -0.18
CA GLY A 8 11.12 1.11 -1.54
C GLY A 8 10.18 2.12 -2.14
N ARG A 9 9.74 1.81 -3.34
CA ARG A 9 8.81 2.57 -4.15
C ARG A 9 7.73 1.64 -4.67
N PHE A 10 6.59 2.20 -4.97
CA PHE A 10 5.48 1.46 -5.54
C PHE A 10 4.67 2.34 -6.48
N TYR A 11 3.82 1.70 -7.27
CA TYR A 11 2.64 2.33 -7.80
C TYR A 11 1.43 1.42 -7.65
N PHE A 12 0.24 2.02 -7.59
CA PHE A 12 -1.03 1.31 -7.72
C PHE A 12 -1.94 2.02 -8.70
N GLU A 13 -2.60 1.25 -9.56
CA GLU A 13 -3.75 1.67 -10.36
C GLU A 13 -5.03 1.16 -9.69
N LEU A 14 -6.07 2.00 -9.69
CA LEU A 14 -7.39 1.63 -9.21
C LEU A 14 -8.20 1.02 -10.35
N THR A 15 -8.59 -0.23 -10.19
CA THR A 15 -9.43 -0.95 -11.13
C THR A 15 -10.90 -0.54 -11.00
N THR A 16 -11.71 -0.82 -12.03
CA THR A 16 -13.16 -0.55 -12.02
C THR A 16 -13.92 -1.31 -10.93
N ASN A 17 -13.33 -2.37 -10.37
CA ASN A 17 -13.89 -3.14 -9.26
C ASN A 17 -13.34 -2.67 -7.89
N TYR A 18 -12.75 -1.48 -7.85
CA TYR A 18 -12.14 -0.84 -6.68
C TYR A 18 -10.94 -1.58 -6.08
N ASN A 19 -10.44 -2.64 -6.71
CA ASN A 19 -9.18 -3.29 -6.34
C ASN A 19 -7.98 -2.49 -6.85
N LEU A 20 -6.82 -2.71 -6.24
CA LEU A 20 -5.55 -2.15 -6.69
C LEU A 20 -4.73 -3.21 -7.42
N ILE A 21 -4.08 -2.79 -8.50
CA ILE A 21 -3.01 -3.54 -9.17
C ILE A 21 -1.80 -2.65 -9.30
N GLY A 22 -0.61 -3.20 -9.16
CA GLY A 22 0.58 -2.38 -9.15
C GLY A 22 1.86 -3.18 -9.12
N GLU A 23 2.95 -2.46 -8.90
CA GLU A 23 4.26 -3.04 -8.68
C GLU A 23 4.99 -2.28 -7.59
N TYR A 24 5.92 -2.95 -6.94
CA TYR A 24 6.82 -2.35 -5.95
C TYR A 24 8.26 -2.82 -6.17
N SER A 25 9.21 -2.05 -5.63
CA SER A 25 10.62 -2.44 -5.55
C SER A 25 11.25 -1.81 -4.31
N SER A 26 12.15 -2.53 -3.67
CA SER A 26 12.92 -2.08 -2.52
C SER A 26 14.38 -1.83 -2.89
N ASN A 27 15.15 -1.29 -1.94
CA ASN A 27 16.60 -1.19 -2.05
C ASN A 27 17.35 -2.54 -2.09
N TYR A 28 16.63 -3.67 -2.04
CA TYR A 28 17.17 -5.02 -2.22
C TYR A 28 16.57 -5.76 -3.43
N SER A 29 15.55 -5.20 -4.08
CA SER A 29 14.96 -5.80 -5.27
C SER A 29 15.86 -5.64 -6.49
N GLN A 30 16.00 -6.70 -7.30
CA GLN A 30 16.66 -6.62 -8.61
C GLN A 30 15.73 -6.09 -9.70
N HIS A 31 14.43 -6.32 -9.53
CA HIS A 31 13.35 -5.96 -10.45
C HIS A 31 12.14 -5.44 -9.67
N SER A 32 11.18 -4.84 -10.36
CA SER A 32 9.86 -4.59 -9.77
C SER A 32 9.10 -5.92 -9.65
N GLU A 33 8.39 -6.09 -8.54
CA GLU A 33 7.53 -7.25 -8.28
C GLU A 33 6.06 -6.82 -8.34
N PRO A 34 5.16 -7.66 -8.86
CA PRO A 34 3.74 -7.34 -8.94
C PRO A 34 3.07 -7.40 -7.56
N GLU A 35 2.09 -6.52 -7.33
CA GLU A 35 1.23 -6.52 -6.15
C GLU A 35 -0.23 -6.33 -6.57
N SER A 36 -1.13 -6.99 -5.85
CA SER A 36 -2.57 -6.79 -5.98
C SER A 36 -3.21 -6.67 -4.60
N ALA A 37 -4.08 -5.67 -4.44
CA ALA A 37 -4.79 -5.43 -3.20
C ALA A 37 -6.31 -5.49 -3.44
N SER A 38 -6.99 -6.39 -2.73
CA SER A 38 -8.44 -6.53 -2.80
C SER A 38 -9.09 -5.54 -1.85
N ARG A 39 -10.04 -4.73 -2.34
CA ARG A 39 -10.79 -3.80 -1.48
C ARG A 39 -11.58 -4.57 -0.42
N ILE A 40 -11.51 -4.11 0.83
CA ILE A 40 -12.35 -4.57 1.92
C ILE A 40 -13.49 -3.55 2.06
N TYR A 41 -14.72 -3.98 1.79
CA TYR A 41 -15.89 -3.13 1.94
C TYR A 41 -16.45 -3.24 3.36
N SER A 42 -16.82 -2.11 3.97
CA SER A 42 -17.75 -2.11 5.10
C SER A 42 -19.19 -1.91 4.61
N GLU A 43 -20.17 -2.37 5.39
CA GLU A 43 -21.60 -2.25 5.02
C GLU A 43 -22.07 -0.80 4.86
N ASP A 44 -21.33 0.15 5.46
CA ASP A 44 -21.65 1.58 5.52
C ASP A 44 -20.73 2.47 4.66
N GLU A 45 -19.91 1.89 3.78
CA GLU A 45 -18.93 2.66 3.00
C GLU A 45 -19.58 3.37 1.79
N ASP A 46 -19.60 4.70 1.81
CA ASP A 46 -19.94 5.52 0.64
C ASP A 46 -18.89 5.26 -0.47
N LYS A 47 -19.37 4.82 -1.63
CA LYS A 47 -18.53 4.39 -2.75
C LYS A 47 -18.10 5.56 -3.62
N ASP A 48 -17.20 6.38 -3.11
CA ASP A 48 -16.46 7.30 -3.96
C ASP A 48 -15.36 6.54 -4.69
N TYR A 49 -15.26 6.75 -6.02
CA TYR A 49 -14.21 6.13 -6.84
C TYR A 49 -12.86 6.82 -6.59
N ASP A 50 -12.20 6.41 -5.51
CA ASP A 50 -10.88 6.87 -5.08
C ASP A 50 -10.08 5.73 -4.42
N PHE A 51 -8.78 5.95 -4.26
CA PHE A 51 -7.84 5.05 -3.58
C PHE A 51 -8.06 4.97 -2.07
N THR A 52 -8.77 5.92 -1.47
CA THR A 52 -9.01 5.94 -0.01
C THR A 52 -9.83 4.75 0.43
N GLY A 53 -9.33 3.96 1.39
CA GLY A 53 -10.03 2.82 1.96
C GLY A 53 -9.10 1.73 2.50
N GLU A 54 -9.70 0.58 2.83
CA GLU A 54 -8.99 -0.60 3.33
C GLU A 54 -8.89 -1.69 2.28
N TYR A 55 -7.74 -2.35 2.25
CA TYR A 55 -7.42 -3.38 1.28
C TYR A 55 -6.67 -4.54 1.94
N LEU A 56 -6.93 -5.75 1.46
CA LEU A 56 -6.11 -6.91 1.75
C LEU A 56 -5.08 -7.06 0.63
N THR A 57 -3.80 -6.91 0.96
CA THR A 57 -2.71 -7.01 -0.02
C THR A 57 -1.74 -8.14 0.32
N VAL A 58 -1.06 -8.62 -0.72
CA VAL A 58 0.01 -9.61 -0.63
C VAL A 58 1.20 -9.10 -1.41
N TRP A 59 2.36 -9.05 -0.77
CA TRP A 59 3.64 -8.83 -1.45
C TRP A 59 4.68 -9.85 -1.00
N HIS A 60 5.72 -10.01 -1.80
CA HIS A 60 6.83 -10.94 -1.58
C HIS A 60 8.10 -10.18 -1.19
N GLU A 61 8.73 -10.53 -0.07
CA GLU A 61 10.00 -9.95 0.36
C GLU A 61 10.90 -11.06 0.92
N ASP A 62 12.17 -11.10 0.50
CA ASP A 62 13.16 -12.09 0.95
C ASP A 62 12.70 -13.57 0.86
N GLY A 63 11.79 -13.89 -0.08
CA GLY A 63 11.25 -15.24 -0.29
C GLY A 63 10.02 -15.59 0.56
N ASP A 64 9.59 -14.69 1.44
CA ASP A 64 8.37 -14.82 2.22
C ASP A 64 7.22 -14.01 1.61
N SER A 65 6.01 -14.59 1.65
CA SER A 65 4.78 -13.87 1.32
C SER A 65 4.26 -13.15 2.56
N ILE A 66 4.14 -11.83 2.48
CA ILE A 66 3.57 -10.99 3.54
C ILE A 66 2.15 -10.63 3.13
N ILE A 67 1.19 -11.01 3.98
CA ILE A 67 -0.21 -10.60 3.87
C ILE A 67 -0.44 -9.44 4.84
N ALA A 68 -0.96 -8.32 4.33
CA ALA A 68 -1.16 -7.11 5.12
C ALA A 68 -2.51 -6.46 4.87
N ASN A 69 -3.01 -5.76 5.88
CA ASN A 69 -4.09 -4.79 5.73
C ASN A 69 -3.47 -3.46 5.31
N LEU A 70 -3.72 -3.04 4.08
CA LEU A 70 -3.34 -1.75 3.53
C LEU A 70 -4.48 -0.74 3.77
N ASN A 71 -4.20 0.31 4.53
CA ASN A 71 -5.09 1.43 4.70
C ASN A 71 -4.53 2.64 3.94
N ILE A 72 -5.33 3.21 3.05
CA ILE A 72 -4.99 4.39 2.26
C ILE A 72 -5.90 5.54 2.67
N THR A 73 -5.33 6.70 2.96
CA THR A 73 -6.08 7.92 3.28
C THR A 73 -5.55 9.12 2.49
N ALA A 74 -6.44 10.00 2.05
CA ALA A 74 -6.04 11.32 1.56
C ALA A 74 -5.30 12.10 2.67
N LYS A 75 -4.14 12.65 2.34
CA LYS A 75 -3.32 13.40 3.31
C LYS A 75 -4.00 14.74 3.62
N PRO A 76 -4.23 15.09 4.90
CA PRO A 76 -4.91 16.33 5.26
C PRO A 76 -4.23 17.57 4.67
N ASN A 77 -5.03 18.51 4.17
CA ASN A 77 -4.58 19.77 3.56
C ASN A 77 -3.66 19.60 2.33
N CYS A 78 -3.61 18.42 1.74
CA CYS A 78 -2.85 18.15 0.52
C CYS A 78 -3.81 17.72 -0.59
N LYS A 79 -3.60 18.21 -1.80
CA LYS A 79 -4.33 17.75 -2.99
C LYS A 79 -3.54 16.61 -3.62
N ASN A 80 -4.21 15.52 -3.96
CA ASN A 80 -3.62 14.39 -4.71
C ASN A 80 -2.45 13.70 -4.00
N ILE A 81 -2.37 13.78 -2.66
CA ILE A 81 -1.37 13.07 -1.86
C ILE A 81 -2.09 12.12 -0.93
N TYR A 82 -1.57 10.90 -0.81
CA TYR A 82 -2.12 9.81 -0.02
C TYR A 82 -1.10 9.32 1.00
N SER A 83 -1.57 8.96 2.18
CA SER A 83 -0.81 8.23 3.19
C SER A 83 -1.23 6.77 3.16
N LEU A 84 -0.24 5.88 3.20
CA LEU A 84 -0.45 4.44 3.15
C LEU A 84 0.14 3.79 4.41
N VAL A 85 -0.59 2.85 4.98
CA VAL A 85 -0.14 2.08 6.15
C VAL A 85 -0.45 0.61 5.90
N TRP A 86 0.60 -0.22 5.92
CA TRP A 86 0.48 -1.67 5.81
C TRP A 86 0.65 -2.29 7.20
N LYS A 87 -0.41 -2.92 7.72
CA LYS A 87 -0.48 -3.52 9.05
C LYS A 87 -0.58 -5.03 8.98
N SER A 88 -0.16 -5.71 10.04
CA SER A 88 -0.41 -7.14 10.17
C SER A 88 -1.90 -7.45 10.18
N THR A 89 -2.28 -8.52 9.49
CA THR A 89 -3.63 -9.08 9.56
C THR A 89 -3.91 -9.79 10.88
N LYS A 90 -2.87 -10.13 11.66
CA LYS A 90 -2.97 -10.85 12.94
C LYS A 90 -2.98 -9.91 14.15
N ASP A 91 -2.20 -8.83 14.10
CA ASP A 91 -2.12 -7.81 15.15
C ASP A 91 -2.08 -6.42 14.52
N GLN A 92 -3.19 -5.67 14.62
CA GLN A 92 -3.31 -4.36 14.00
C GLN A 92 -2.37 -3.28 14.60
N ASN A 93 -1.72 -3.57 15.74
CA ASN A 93 -0.69 -2.68 16.30
C ASN A 93 0.66 -2.85 15.61
N VAL A 94 0.86 -3.95 14.88
CA VAL A 94 2.08 -4.21 14.12
C VAL A 94 1.99 -3.55 12.75
N ILE A 95 2.71 -2.44 12.58
CA ILE A 95 2.86 -1.76 11.30
C ILE A 95 4.10 -2.32 10.60
N TYR A 96 3.92 -2.94 9.44
CA TYR A 96 5.04 -3.37 8.61
C TYR A 96 5.69 -2.16 7.94
N PHE A 97 4.87 -1.37 7.23
CA PHE A 97 5.33 -0.25 6.42
C PHE A 97 4.39 0.95 6.50
N THR A 98 4.96 2.12 6.27
CA THR A 98 4.25 3.37 6.04
C THR A 98 4.76 3.99 4.74
N GLY A 99 3.90 4.69 4.02
CA GLY A 99 4.26 5.30 2.75
C GLY A 99 3.49 6.56 2.46
N GLU A 100 3.98 7.29 1.46
CA GLU A 100 3.34 8.48 0.91
C GLU A 100 3.35 8.36 -0.61
N ALA A 101 2.23 8.71 -1.25
CA ALA A 101 2.11 8.66 -2.69
C ALA A 101 1.42 9.89 -3.26
N MET A 102 1.76 10.24 -4.49
CA MET A 102 1.08 11.25 -5.26
C MET A 102 0.22 10.62 -6.36
N LEU A 103 -0.95 11.20 -6.63
CA LEU A 103 -1.74 10.85 -7.81
C LEU A 103 -1.04 11.35 -9.06
N TYR A 104 -0.79 10.44 -9.99
CA TYR A 104 -0.33 10.75 -11.33
C TYR A 104 -1.16 9.96 -12.34
N ARG A 105 -1.96 10.69 -13.14
CA ARG A 105 -2.96 10.10 -14.03
C ARG A 105 -3.97 9.27 -13.22
N ASN A 106 -4.00 7.96 -13.44
CA ASN A 106 -4.90 7.01 -12.78
C ASN A 106 -4.17 6.08 -11.82
N ALA A 107 -2.97 6.47 -11.38
CA ALA A 107 -2.15 5.71 -10.45
C ALA A 107 -1.70 6.58 -9.28
N ILE A 108 -1.56 5.99 -8.11
CA ILE A 108 -0.76 6.57 -7.03
C ILE A 108 0.65 6.01 -7.11
N ILE A 109 1.66 6.88 -7.05
CA ILE A 109 3.07 6.51 -7.12
C ILE A 109 3.77 7.09 -5.89
N GLY A 110 4.52 6.26 -5.17
CA GLY A 110 5.02 6.65 -3.86
C GLY A 110 6.24 5.89 -3.38
N ASP A 111 6.66 6.25 -2.17
CA ASP A 111 7.67 5.55 -1.41
C ASP A 111 7.08 4.87 -0.17
N TYR A 112 7.76 3.83 0.30
CA TYR A 112 7.45 3.16 1.56
C TYR A 112 8.71 2.90 2.37
N ARG A 113 8.53 2.83 3.69
CA ARG A 113 9.59 2.67 4.70
C ARG A 113 9.04 1.95 5.92
N PRO A 114 9.90 1.37 6.79
CA PRO A 114 9.43 0.54 7.90
C PRO A 114 8.53 1.35 8.84
N GLY A 115 7.45 0.73 9.30
CA GLY A 115 6.58 1.29 10.33
C GLY A 115 7.36 1.57 11.62
N ARG A 116 7.05 2.70 12.27
CA ARG A 116 7.57 3.04 13.59
C ARG A 116 6.66 2.51 14.68
#